data_AF-A0AAN9BUX8-F1
#
_entry.id   AF-A0AAN9BUX8-F1
#
_cell.length_a   1.000
_cell.length_b   1.000
_cell.length_c   1.000
_cell.angle_alpha   90.00
_cell.angle_beta   90.00
_cell.angle_gamma   90.00
#
_symmetry.space_group_name_H-M   'P 1'
#
loop_
_entity.id
_entity.type
_entity.pdbx_description
1 polymer ?
#
loop_
_entity_poly.entity_id
_entity_poly.type
_entity_poly.pdbx_seq_one_letter_code
_entity_poly.pdbx_strand_id
1 'polypeptide(L)'
;MQGRGIPDELKTHKQNPLVAHENLPHAEEAAALYHLETGGQLTAPAPFAAPPFPSEDHRKNSEAAFTLAVPDLMTLLDSAVNRDYVPLQTAVKTLIATVRQYSV
;
A
#
# COMPACT_ATOMS: atom_id res chain seq x y z
N MET A 1 14.12 24.65 -11.29
CA MET A 1 12.93 25.50 -11.20
C MET A 1 12.35 25.33 -9.81
N GLN A 2 12.32 26.40 -9.00
CA GLN A 2 11.72 26.36 -7.66
C GLN A 2 10.20 26.27 -7.81
N GLY A 3 9.58 25.30 -7.13
CA GLY A 3 8.15 25.05 -7.23
C GLY A 3 7.35 26.31 -6.93
N ARG A 4 6.20 26.48 -7.61
CA ARG A 4 5.23 27.53 -7.31
C ARG A 4 4.78 27.33 -5.86
N GLY A 5 5.39 28.05 -4.93
CA GLY A 5 5.02 27.99 -3.52
C GLY A 5 3.54 28.30 -3.32
N ILE A 6 3.04 28.07 -2.12
CA ILE A 6 1.66 28.40 -1.76
C ILE A 6 1.43 29.91 -2.00
N PRO A 7 0.44 30.31 -2.82
CA PRO A 7 0.06 31.71 -3.02
C PRO A 7 -0.08 32.47 -1.71
N ASP A 8 0.41 33.72 -1.64
CA ASP A 8 0.39 34.52 -0.41
C ASP A 8 -1.03 34.73 0.14
N GLU A 9 -2.03 34.75 -0.74
CA GLU A 9 -3.46 34.81 -0.43
C GLU A 9 -3.95 33.62 0.42
N LEU A 10 -3.31 32.45 0.26
CA LEU A 10 -3.60 31.24 1.04
C LEU A 10 -2.78 31.17 2.35
N LYS A 11 -1.83 32.08 2.57
CA LYS A 11 -1.03 32.12 3.82
C LYS A 11 -1.75 32.85 4.96
N THR A 12 -2.73 33.70 4.65
CA THR A 12 -3.45 34.56 5.61
C THR A 12 -4.52 33.84 6.43
N HIS A 13 -4.98 32.66 6.00
CA HIS A 13 -5.98 31.85 6.71
C HIS A 13 -5.37 30.61 7.41
N LYS A 14 -4.16 30.75 7.98
CA LYS A 14 -3.47 29.65 8.68
C LYS A 14 -3.89 29.43 10.14
N GLN A 15 -5.11 29.81 10.49
CA GLN A 15 -5.79 29.20 11.61
C GLN A 15 -7.12 28.71 11.07
N ASN A 16 -7.16 27.44 10.61
CA ASN A 16 -8.39 26.70 10.83
C ASN A 16 -8.68 26.86 12.33
N PRO A 17 -9.82 27.43 12.74
CA PRO A 17 -10.15 27.47 14.15
C PRO A 17 -10.00 26.05 14.66
N LEU A 18 -9.11 25.85 15.64
CA LEU A 18 -8.92 24.56 16.27
C LEU A 18 -10.29 24.18 16.80
N VAL A 19 -10.97 23.27 16.10
CA VAL A 19 -12.23 22.72 16.58
C VAL A 19 -11.87 22.04 17.88
N ALA A 20 -12.39 22.56 18.99
CA ALA A 20 -12.16 21.96 20.30
C ALA A 20 -12.56 20.48 20.22
N HIS A 21 -11.77 19.59 20.80
CA HIS A 21 -12.00 18.14 20.67
C HIS A 21 -13.39 17.73 21.17
N GLU A 22 -13.95 18.47 22.13
CA GLU A 22 -15.33 18.35 22.62
C GLU A 22 -16.41 18.64 21.56
N ASN A 23 -16.07 19.34 20.48
CA ASN A 23 -16.96 19.62 19.35
C ASN A 23 -16.76 18.63 18.19
N LEU A 24 -15.83 17.70 18.30
CA LEU A 24 -15.67 16.60 17.35
C LEU A 24 -16.48 15.40 17.87
N PRO A 25 -17.29 14.75 17.01
CA PRO A 25 -17.96 13.52 17.40
C PRO A 25 -16.92 12.46 17.80
N HIS A 26 -17.30 11.58 18.72
CA HIS A 26 -16.45 10.44 19.07
C HIS A 26 -16.18 9.60 17.82
N ALA A 27 -15.02 8.92 17.73
CA ALA A 27 -14.62 8.22 16.51
C ALA A 27 -15.67 7.22 15.99
N GLU A 28 -16.38 6.56 16.90
CA GLU A 28 -17.48 5.64 16.58
C GLU A 28 -18.71 6.36 16.01
N GLU A 29 -19.04 7.53 16.56
CA GLU A 29 -20.14 8.38 16.11
C GLU A 29 -19.83 9.02 14.75
N ALA A 30 -18.60 9.47 14.55
CA ALA A 30 -18.11 9.97 13.26
C ALA A 30 -18.18 8.89 12.17
N ALA A 31 -17.76 7.66 12.49
CA ALA A 31 -17.83 6.52 11.57
C ALA A 31 -19.27 6.14 11.23
N ALA A 32 -20.18 6.17 12.20
CA ALA A 32 -21.60 5.90 12.00
C ALA A 32 -22.26 6.99 11.13
N LEU A 33 -21.98 8.27 11.38
CA LEU A 33 -22.47 9.39 10.58
C LEU A 33 -21.96 9.31 9.15
N TYR A 34 -20.67 8.99 8.97
CA TYR A 34 -20.08 8.82 7.65
C TYR A 34 -20.72 7.66 6.88
N HIS A 35 -20.97 6.52 7.56
CA HIS A 35 -21.64 5.36 6.96
C HIS A 35 -23.10 5.67 6.58
N LEU A 36 -23.79 6.47 7.39
CA LEU A 36 -25.16 6.92 7.13
C LEU A 36 -25.21 7.90 5.93
N GLU A 37 -24.25 8.80 5.82
CA GLU A 37 -24.19 9.84 4.77
C GLU A 37 -23.74 9.30 3.41
N THR A 38 -22.71 8.45 3.39
CA THR A 38 -22.19 7.85 2.14
C THR A 38 -23.00 6.63 1.68
N GLY A 39 -23.91 6.15 2.52
CA GLY A 39 -24.57 4.86 2.33
C GLY A 39 -23.57 3.71 2.27
N GLY A 40 -24.06 2.50 1.96
CA GLY A 40 -23.22 1.29 1.82
C GLY A 40 -22.18 1.32 0.68
N GLN A 41 -21.78 2.49 0.17
CA GLN A 41 -20.72 2.66 -0.83
C GLN A 41 -19.32 2.41 -0.26
N LEU A 42 -19.10 2.57 1.04
CA LEU A 42 -17.92 1.98 1.68
C LEU A 42 -18.18 0.50 1.94
N THR A 43 -17.85 -0.31 0.94
CA THR A 43 -17.59 -1.73 1.19
C THR A 43 -16.47 -1.84 2.22
N ALA A 44 -16.66 -2.68 3.23
CA ALA A 44 -15.59 -3.04 4.15
C ALA A 44 -14.31 -3.39 3.36
N PRO A 45 -13.11 -3.10 3.88
CA PRO A 45 -11.87 -3.41 3.20
C PRO A 45 -11.84 -4.91 2.88
N ALA A 46 -12.11 -5.22 1.62
CA ALA A 46 -12.10 -6.56 1.08
C ALA A 46 -10.80 -6.72 0.28
N PRO A 47 -10.17 -7.89 0.31
CA PRO A 47 -9.02 -8.15 -0.53
C PRO A 47 -9.45 -7.97 -2.00
N PHE A 48 -8.63 -7.23 -2.77
CA PHE A 48 -8.90 -6.97 -4.19
C PHE A 48 -9.01 -8.27 -5.01
N ALA A 49 -8.39 -9.35 -4.56
CA ALA A 49 -8.49 -10.67 -5.13
C ALA A 49 -8.35 -11.76 -4.06
N ALA A 50 -8.90 -12.94 -4.33
CA ALA A 50 -8.63 -14.12 -3.54
C ALA A 50 -7.12 -14.46 -3.58
N PRO A 51 -6.53 -14.93 -2.47
CA PRO A 51 -5.14 -15.36 -2.46
C PRO A 51 -4.94 -16.49 -3.49
N PRO A 52 -3.84 -16.45 -4.27
CA PRO A 52 -3.62 -17.42 -5.35
C PRO A 52 -3.28 -18.83 -4.83
N PHE A 53 -3.09 -19.00 -3.52
CA PHE A 53 -2.61 -20.23 -2.92
C PHE A 53 -3.78 -21.07 -2.39
N PRO A 54 -3.79 -22.40 -2.63
CA PRO A 54 -4.81 -23.30 -2.09
C PRO A 54 -4.72 -23.48 -0.57
N SER A 55 -3.52 -23.26 0.00
CA SER A 55 -3.30 -23.36 1.44
C SER A 55 -2.17 -22.45 1.90
N GLU A 56 -2.09 -22.25 3.21
CA GLU A 56 -1.03 -21.48 3.85
C GLU A 56 0.35 -22.11 3.64
N ASP A 57 0.44 -23.44 3.54
CA ASP A 57 1.70 -24.13 3.26
C ASP A 57 2.22 -23.83 1.86
N HIS A 58 1.34 -23.72 0.86
CA HIS A 58 1.73 -23.32 -0.50
C HIS A 58 2.28 -21.89 -0.52
N ARG A 59 1.65 -20.98 0.23
CA ARG A 59 2.13 -19.61 0.40
C ARG A 59 3.54 -19.59 1.00
N LYS A 60 3.74 -20.32 2.11
CA LYS A 60 5.04 -20.41 2.80
C LYS A 60 6.12 -21.04 1.91
N ASN A 61 5.78 -22.09 1.18
CA ASN A 61 6.72 -22.75 0.27
C ASN A 61 7.11 -21.83 -0.90
N SER A 62 6.16 -21.07 -1.45
CA SER A 62 6.44 -20.05 -2.46
C SER A 62 7.35 -18.95 -1.92
N GLU A 63 7.10 -18.48 -0.70
CA GLU A 63 7.90 -17.44 -0.05
C GLU A 63 9.34 -17.91 0.21
N ALA A 64 9.50 -19.14 0.72
CA ALA A 64 10.81 -19.75 0.93
C ALA A 64 11.58 -19.95 -0.38
N ALA A 65 10.90 -20.43 -1.43
CA ALA A 65 11.50 -20.63 -2.74
C ALA A 65 11.96 -19.30 -3.38
N PHE A 66 11.15 -18.24 -3.26
CA PHE A 66 11.53 -16.91 -3.73
C PHE A 66 12.72 -16.34 -2.96
N THR A 67 12.70 -16.45 -1.62
CA THR A 67 13.78 -15.96 -0.76
C THR A 67 15.10 -16.68 -1.05
N LEU A 68 15.06 -17.97 -1.38
CA LEU A 68 16.26 -18.72 -1.79
C LEU A 68 16.83 -18.19 -3.12
N ALA A 69 15.97 -17.88 -4.07
CA ALA A 69 16.35 -17.39 -5.39
C ALA A 69 16.76 -15.91 -5.40
N VAL A 70 16.22 -15.12 -4.47
CA VAL A 70 16.42 -13.67 -4.35
C VAL A 70 16.66 -13.34 -2.87
N PRO A 71 17.88 -13.61 -2.35
CA PRO A 71 18.15 -13.53 -0.92
C PRO A 71 18.30 -12.10 -0.38
N ASP A 72 18.66 -11.13 -1.23
CA ASP A 72 18.93 -9.77 -0.80
C ASP A 72 18.14 -8.72 -1.60
N LEU A 73 17.07 -8.21 -0.97
CA LEU A 73 16.25 -7.14 -1.51
C LEU A 73 16.97 -5.78 -1.51
N MET A 74 17.96 -5.57 -0.64
CA MET A 74 18.73 -4.32 -0.61
C MET A 74 19.61 -4.21 -1.85
N THR A 75 20.22 -5.31 -2.28
CA THR A 75 20.98 -5.36 -3.54
C THR A 75 20.07 -5.07 -4.76
N LEU A 76 18.82 -5.55 -4.76
CA LEU A 76 17.86 -5.21 -5.82
C LEU A 76 17.49 -3.73 -5.82
N LEU A 77 17.25 -3.17 -4.63
CA LEU A 77 16.95 -1.75 -4.48
C LEU A 77 18.11 -0.89 -4.98
N ASP A 78 19.35 -1.22 -4.56
CA ASP A 78 20.56 -0.53 -4.97
C ASP A 78 20.75 -0.57 -6.50
N SER A 79 20.59 -1.75 -7.11
CA SER A 79 20.64 -1.90 -8.57
C SER A 79 19.62 -1.01 -9.27
N ALA A 80 18.37 -1.01 -8.77
CA ALA A 80 17.28 -0.25 -9.37
C ALA A 80 17.47 1.27 -9.26
N VAL A 81 17.96 1.79 -8.12
CA VAL A 81 18.24 3.22 -7.96
C VAL A 81 19.42 3.66 -8.82
N ASN A 82 20.38 2.76 -9.06
CA ASN A 82 21.52 2.96 -9.96
C ASN A 82 21.20 2.72 -11.44
N ARG A 83 19.90 2.57 -11.78
CA ARG A 83 19.39 2.37 -13.15
C ARG A 83 19.80 1.05 -13.81
N ASP A 84 20.30 0.10 -13.04
CA ASP A 84 20.41 -1.28 -13.47
C ASP A 84 19.13 -2.04 -13.12
N TYR A 85 18.22 -2.09 -14.09
CA TYR A 85 16.91 -2.72 -13.90
C TYR A 85 16.92 -4.23 -14.18
N VAL A 86 18.02 -4.80 -14.70
CA VAL A 86 18.08 -6.22 -15.07
C VAL A 86 17.88 -7.14 -13.85
N PRO A 87 18.52 -6.89 -12.69
CA PRO A 87 18.30 -7.68 -11.48
C PRO A 87 16.85 -7.62 -11.01
N LEU A 88 16.24 -6.43 -11.01
CA LEU A 88 14.85 -6.24 -10.59
C LEU A 88 13.88 -6.97 -11.53
N GLN A 89 14.06 -6.85 -12.85
CA GLN A 89 13.24 -7.58 -13.82
C GLN A 89 13.36 -9.09 -13.65
N THR A 90 14.57 -9.58 -13.38
CA THR A 90 14.81 -11.00 -13.14
C THR A 90 14.10 -11.45 -11.87
N ALA A 91 14.22 -10.70 -10.77
CA ALA A 91 13.53 -10.98 -9.52
C ALA A 91 12.00 -10.99 -9.67
N VAL A 92 11.43 -10.04 -10.42
CA VAL A 92 9.98 -10.01 -10.70
C VAL A 92 9.55 -11.24 -11.51
N LYS A 93 10.33 -11.64 -12.53
CA LYS A 93 10.04 -12.86 -13.30
C LYS A 93 10.12 -14.11 -12.42
N THR A 94 11.13 -14.19 -11.55
CA THR A 94 11.26 -15.26 -10.57
C THR A 94 10.05 -15.30 -9.66
N LEU A 95 9.64 -14.16 -9.09
CA LEU A 95 8.46 -14.07 -8.23
C LEU A 95 7.20 -14.60 -8.94
N ILE A 96 6.94 -14.17 -10.17
CA ILE A 96 5.80 -14.64 -10.97
C ILE A 96 5.88 -16.16 -11.19
N ALA A 97 7.06 -16.68 -11.55
CA ALA A 97 7.25 -18.11 -11.78
C ALA A 97 7.04 -18.92 -10.50
N THR A 98 7.57 -18.46 -9.37
CA THR A 98 7.43 -19.10 -8.07
C THR A 98 5.96 -19.10 -7.64
N VAL A 99 5.26 -17.96 -7.70
CA VAL A 99 3.84 -17.90 -7.33
C VAL A 99 3.01 -18.84 -8.20
N ARG A 100 3.25 -18.90 -9.52
CA ARG A 100 2.56 -19.81 -10.44
C ARG A 100 2.79 -21.29 -10.15
N GLN A 101 3.97 -21.64 -9.62
CA GLN A 101 4.31 -23.02 -9.28
C GLN A 101 3.54 -23.53 -8.06
N TYR A 102 3.20 -22.64 -7.13
CA TYR A 102 2.52 -22.98 -5.88
C TYR A 102 1.05 -22.52 -5.83
N SER A 103 0.55 -21.86 -6.89
CA SER A 103 -0.86 -21.50 -7.04
C SER A 103 -1.71 -22.64 -7.59
N VAL A 104 -3.03 -22.53 -7.46
CA VAL A 104 -4.01 -23.45 -8.09
C VAL A 104 -4.20 -23.15 -9.58
#